data_AF-A0A6J7NU48-F1
#
_entry.id   AF-A0A6J7NU48-F1
#
_cell.length_a   1.000
_cell.length_b   1.000
_cell.length_c   1.000
_cell.angle_alpha   90.00
_cell.angle_beta   90.00
_cell.angle_gamma   90.00
#
_symmetry.space_group_name_H-M   'P 1'
#
loop_
_entity.id
_entity.type
_entity.pdbx_description
1 polymer ?
#
loop_
_entity_poly.entity_id
_entity_poly.type
_entity_poly.pdbx_seq_one_letter_code
_entity_poly.pdbx_strand_id
1 'polypeptide(L)'
;MNISTDKAANPSSVLGETKRINERLTAWASGQGDGTYLSVRFGNVLGSRGSALTTFRAQIATGGPVTVTDRDVTRYFMTIEEAVQLIIQAGALGRDGEALVLDMGQPVRIEDLVRRLIDEAGGGVDVVYTGLCSGEKLHEELFGDGELDERPLHPLVSHVNVPWLDPVFVTETLGRLGDEDHFGECLRALSATEGFGAYAES
;
A
#
# COMPACT_ATOMS: atom_id res chain seq x y z
N MET A 1 -0.79 -2.10 -16.16
CA MET A 1 -0.54 -2.56 -14.77
C MET A 1 -0.19 -1.36 -13.89
N ASN A 2 -0.96 -1.16 -12.82
CA ASN A 2 -0.74 -0.16 -11.79
C ASN A 2 0.02 -0.79 -10.60
N ILE A 3 0.99 -0.06 -10.02
CA ILE A 3 1.69 -0.49 -8.80
C ILE A 3 1.09 0.22 -7.58
N SER A 4 0.46 -0.58 -6.73
CA SER A 4 -0.19 -0.17 -5.49
C SER A 4 0.66 -0.53 -4.26
N THR A 5 0.09 -0.38 -3.07
CA THR A 5 0.74 -0.60 -1.78
C THR A 5 -0.28 -1.17 -0.79
N ASP A 6 0.19 -1.94 0.19
CA ASP A 6 -0.58 -2.35 1.37
C ASP A 6 -1.43 -1.22 1.99
N LYS A 7 -0.95 0.03 2.02
CA LYS A 7 -1.69 1.21 2.52
C LYS A 7 -3.01 1.50 1.79
N ALA A 8 -3.23 0.92 0.61
CA ALA A 8 -4.52 1.01 -0.09
C ALA A 8 -5.59 0.11 0.55
N ALA A 9 -5.20 -0.91 1.32
CA ALA A 9 -6.10 -1.67 2.17
C ALA A 9 -6.46 -0.84 3.40
N ASN A 10 -7.76 -0.63 3.66
CA ASN A 10 -8.28 0.13 4.80
C ASN A 10 -7.50 1.44 5.04
N PRO A 11 -7.45 2.35 4.06
CA PRO A 11 -6.53 3.48 4.07
C PRO A 11 -6.76 4.40 5.28
N SER A 12 -5.65 4.89 5.86
CA SER A 12 -5.64 5.80 7.01
C SER A 12 -4.80 7.06 6.77
N SER A 13 -4.23 7.19 5.56
CA SER A 13 -3.34 8.29 5.18
C SER A 13 -3.64 8.73 3.75
N VAL A 14 -3.31 9.98 3.41
CA VAL A 14 -3.46 10.52 2.05
C VAL A 14 -2.80 9.64 0.98
N LEU A 15 -1.63 9.05 1.28
CA LEU A 15 -0.98 8.09 0.39
C LEU A 15 -1.85 6.84 0.18
N GLY A 16 -2.38 6.27 1.26
CA GLY A 16 -3.30 5.13 1.18
C GLY A 16 -4.55 5.44 0.37
N GLU A 17 -5.18 6.59 0.64
CA GLU A 17 -6.39 7.02 -0.06
C GLU A 17 -6.15 7.18 -1.56
N THR A 18 -5.08 7.88 -1.94
CA THR A 18 -4.75 8.10 -3.35
C THR A 18 -4.42 6.79 -4.06
N LYS A 19 -3.77 5.84 -3.37
CA LYS A 19 -3.50 4.51 -3.92
C LYS A 19 -4.77 3.69 -4.08
N ARG A 20 -5.69 3.71 -3.12
CA ARG A 20 -7.00 3.07 -3.24
C ARG A 20 -7.81 3.66 -4.38
N ILE A 21 -7.91 4.99 -4.47
CA ILE A 21 -8.58 5.68 -5.60
C ILE A 21 -7.98 5.25 -6.94
N ASN A 22 -6.65 5.16 -7.04
CA ASN A 22 -5.99 4.74 -8.26
C ASN A 22 -6.25 3.27 -8.64
N GLU A 23 -6.34 2.35 -7.67
CA GLU A 23 -6.78 0.97 -7.93
C GLU A 23 -8.18 0.96 -8.57
N ARG A 24 -9.09 1.78 -8.04
CA ARG A 24 -10.47 1.86 -8.52
C ARG A 24 -10.61 2.54 -9.88
N LEU A 25 -9.81 3.56 -10.15
CA LEU A 25 -9.72 4.19 -11.47
C LEU A 25 -9.12 3.22 -12.50
N THR A 26 -8.15 2.40 -12.10
CA THR A 26 -7.61 1.32 -12.95
C THR A 26 -8.70 0.30 -13.28
N ALA A 27 -9.55 -0.03 -12.31
CA ALA A 27 -10.71 -0.90 -12.52
C ALA A 27 -11.80 -0.29 -13.40
N TRP A 28 -12.00 1.03 -13.33
CA TRP A 28 -12.89 1.71 -14.28
C TRP A 28 -12.31 1.66 -15.71
N ALA A 29 -11.01 1.95 -15.86
CA ALA A 29 -10.35 1.98 -17.16
C ALA A 29 -10.36 0.62 -17.87
N SER A 30 -10.36 -0.49 -17.10
CA SER A 30 -10.45 -1.84 -17.65
C SER A 30 -11.75 -2.09 -18.42
N GLY A 31 -12.82 -1.32 -18.15
CA GLY A 31 -14.08 -1.41 -18.87
C GLY A 31 -14.20 -0.51 -20.12
N GLN A 32 -13.19 0.32 -20.41
CA GLN A 32 -13.28 1.36 -21.43
C GLN A 32 -12.44 1.10 -22.69
N GLY A 33 -11.42 0.25 -22.62
CA GLY A 33 -10.45 0.06 -23.69
C GLY A 33 -10.04 -1.38 -23.89
N ASP A 34 -9.27 -1.61 -24.95
CA ASP A 34 -8.71 -2.92 -25.24
C ASP A 34 -7.48 -3.22 -24.37
N GLY A 35 -7.40 -4.46 -23.89
CA GLY A 35 -6.26 -4.96 -23.12
C GLY A 35 -6.51 -4.95 -21.61
N THR A 36 -5.52 -5.49 -20.88
CA THR A 36 -5.70 -5.78 -19.44
C THR A 36 -5.16 -4.69 -18.54
N TYR A 37 -6.06 -4.17 -17.70
CA TYR A 37 -5.78 -3.18 -16.67
C TYR A 37 -6.02 -3.82 -15.31
N LEU A 38 -4.98 -3.84 -14.49
CA LEU A 38 -5.01 -4.42 -13.14
C LEU A 38 -4.05 -3.65 -12.24
N SER A 39 -4.22 -3.82 -10.93
CA SER A 39 -3.30 -3.31 -9.91
C SER A 39 -2.53 -4.45 -9.26
N VAL A 40 -1.30 -4.20 -8.83
CA VAL A 40 -0.54 -5.14 -7.98
C VAL A 40 -0.25 -4.46 -6.66
N ARG A 41 -0.61 -5.12 -5.55
CA ARG A 41 -0.49 -4.60 -4.19
C ARG A 41 0.51 -5.43 -3.39
N PHE A 42 1.44 -4.74 -2.74
CA PHE A 42 2.41 -5.31 -1.81
C PHE A 42 2.89 -4.24 -0.83
N GLY A 43 3.53 -4.67 0.25
CA GLY A 43 4.10 -3.81 1.29
C GLY A 43 5.53 -3.37 0.99
N ASN A 44 6.36 -3.30 2.02
CA ASN A 44 7.69 -2.73 1.91
C ASN A 44 8.65 -3.65 1.14
N VAL A 45 9.51 -3.04 0.32
CA VAL A 45 10.59 -3.74 -0.38
C VAL A 45 11.92 -3.43 0.31
N LEU A 46 12.64 -4.47 0.71
CA LEU A 46 13.93 -4.35 1.39
C LEU A 46 14.95 -3.64 0.51
N GLY A 47 15.65 -2.66 1.09
CA GLY A 47 16.71 -1.93 0.39
C GLY A 47 16.21 -0.99 -0.71
N SER A 48 14.90 -0.76 -0.82
CA SER A 48 14.36 0.26 -1.71
C SER A 48 14.87 1.66 -1.32
N ARG A 49 15.03 2.53 -2.32
CA ARG A 49 15.51 3.91 -2.12
C ARG A 49 14.57 4.67 -1.18
N GLY A 50 15.14 5.29 -0.15
CA GLY A 50 14.37 6.04 0.84
C GLY A 50 13.57 5.18 1.83
N SER A 51 13.80 3.86 1.86
CA SER A 51 13.16 2.99 2.84
C SER A 51 13.64 3.26 4.27
N ALA A 52 12.79 2.92 5.24
CA ALA A 52 13.14 2.98 6.67
C ALA A 52 14.45 2.24 6.97
N LEU A 53 14.71 1.12 6.30
CA LEU A 53 15.95 0.35 6.44
C LEU A 53 17.19 1.18 6.08
N THR A 54 17.13 1.96 5.00
CA THR A 54 18.24 2.86 4.62
C THR A 54 18.42 3.96 5.67
N THR A 55 17.33 4.51 6.19
CA THR A 55 17.37 5.52 7.26
C THR A 55 17.99 4.99 8.54
N PHE A 56 17.59 3.80 9.00
CA PHE A 56 18.16 3.18 10.21
C PHE A 56 19.66 2.93 10.06
N ARG A 57 20.09 2.38 8.92
CA ARG A 57 21.52 2.18 8.64
C ARG A 57 22.30 3.50 8.66
N ALA A 58 21.73 4.58 8.12
CA ALA A 58 22.35 5.89 8.16
C ALA A 58 22.47 6.43 9.60
N GLN A 59 21.41 6.32 10.42
CA GLN A 59 21.43 6.73 11.82
C GLN A 59 22.51 5.98 12.62
N ILE A 60 22.57 4.65 12.47
CA ILE A 60 23.58 3.79 13.10
C ILE A 60 24.99 4.19 12.66
N ALA A 61 25.21 4.38 11.35
CA ALA A 61 26.52 4.76 10.81
C ALA A 61 27.02 6.11 11.34
N THR A 62 26.12 7.01 11.69
CA THR A 62 26.44 8.31 12.32
C THR A 62 26.59 8.25 13.84
N GLY A 63 26.36 7.10 14.47
CA GLY A 63 26.40 6.93 15.93
C GLY A 63 25.27 7.64 16.68
N GLY A 64 24.20 8.04 15.97
CA GLY A 64 23.03 8.68 16.57
C GLY A 64 21.97 7.63 16.94
N PRO A 65 21.04 7.94 17.87
CA PRO A 65 19.97 7.01 18.23
C PRO A 65 19.12 6.67 17.00
N VAL A 66 18.71 5.42 16.91
CA VAL A 66 17.78 4.98 15.86
C VAL A 66 16.36 5.37 16.27
N THR A 67 15.67 6.09 15.40
CA THR A 67 14.29 6.54 15.67
C THR A 67 13.30 5.52 15.15
N VAL A 68 12.47 4.98 16.03
CA VAL A 68 11.37 4.05 15.68
C VAL A 68 10.05 4.71 16.07
N THR A 69 9.01 4.56 15.26
CA THR A 69 7.73 5.24 15.53
C THR A 69 7.04 4.65 16.75
N ASP A 70 6.92 3.33 16.81
CA ASP A 70 6.34 2.62 17.96
C ASP A 70 7.06 1.28 18.19
N ARG A 71 7.09 0.81 19.44
CA ARG A 71 7.73 -0.46 19.81
C ARG A 71 7.05 -1.68 19.18
N ASP A 72 5.75 -1.60 18.95
CA ASP A 72 4.95 -2.72 18.48
C ASP A 72 4.60 -2.61 16.99
N VAL A 73 5.16 -1.62 16.29
CA VAL A 73 4.92 -1.42 14.85
C VAL A 73 5.47 -2.59 14.02
N THR A 74 4.66 -3.10 13.09
CA THR A 74 5.04 -4.19 12.18
C THR A 74 4.83 -3.82 10.72
N ARG A 75 5.69 -4.33 9.84
CA ARG A 75 5.56 -4.14 8.38
C ARG A 75 5.83 -5.44 7.64
N TYR A 76 5.16 -5.62 6.50
CA TYR A 76 5.48 -6.70 5.56
C TYR A 76 6.72 -6.32 4.77
N PHE A 77 7.60 -7.29 4.54
CA PHE A 77 8.81 -7.11 3.76
C PHE A 77 8.97 -8.23 2.74
N MET A 78 9.45 -7.86 1.56
CA MET A 78 9.95 -8.80 0.57
C MET A 78 11.22 -8.23 -0.06
N THR A 79 12.01 -9.08 -0.71
CA THR A 79 13.18 -8.65 -1.48
C THR A 79 12.77 -8.01 -2.81
N ILE A 80 13.68 -7.27 -3.43
CA ILE A 80 13.43 -6.65 -4.75
C ILE A 80 13.21 -7.75 -5.79
N GLU A 81 13.99 -8.82 -5.73
CA GLU A 81 13.94 -9.97 -6.63
C GLU A 81 12.60 -10.68 -6.54
N GLU A 82 12.11 -10.95 -5.33
CA GLU A 82 10.78 -11.52 -5.09
C GLU A 82 9.68 -10.61 -5.63
N ALA A 83 9.75 -9.30 -5.36
CA ALA A 83 8.75 -8.34 -5.81
C ALA A 83 8.67 -8.30 -7.34
N VAL A 84 9.80 -8.15 -8.01
CA VAL A 84 9.86 -8.08 -9.48
C VAL A 84 9.37 -9.37 -10.11
N GLN A 85 9.80 -10.53 -9.58
CA GLN A 85 9.36 -11.83 -10.09
C GLN A 85 7.84 -11.99 -9.99
N LEU A 86 7.27 -11.71 -8.83
CA LEU A 86 5.83 -11.85 -8.59
C LEU A 86 5.01 -10.81 -9.36
N ILE A 87 5.51 -9.58 -9.55
CA ILE A 87 4.85 -8.57 -10.39
C ILE A 87 4.74 -9.04 -11.84
N ILE A 88 5.82 -9.59 -12.41
CA ILE A 88 5.80 -10.10 -13.79
C ILE A 88 4.80 -11.26 -13.91
N GLN A 89 4.79 -12.17 -12.95
CA GLN A 89 3.82 -13.28 -12.92
C GLN A 89 2.39 -12.78 -12.76
N ALA A 90 2.13 -11.84 -11.84
CA ALA A 90 0.83 -11.22 -11.65
C ALA A 90 0.30 -10.57 -12.93
N GLY A 91 1.17 -9.96 -13.73
CA GLY A 91 0.80 -9.38 -15.03
C GLY A 91 0.38 -10.40 -16.08
N ALA A 92 0.87 -11.63 -16.00
CA ALA A 92 0.47 -12.71 -16.90
C ALA A 92 -0.79 -13.45 -16.42
N LEU A 93 -1.10 -13.38 -15.13
CA LEU A 93 -2.18 -14.14 -14.49
C LEU A 93 -3.45 -13.31 -14.25
N GLY A 94 -3.28 -12.01 -14.06
CA GLY A 94 -4.37 -11.17 -13.62
C GLY A 94 -5.39 -10.87 -14.71
N ARG A 95 -6.57 -10.51 -14.24
CA ARG A 95 -7.78 -10.22 -15.01
C ARG A 95 -8.08 -8.74 -14.97
N ASP A 96 -8.98 -8.33 -15.86
CA ASP A 96 -9.37 -6.94 -15.98
C ASP A 96 -10.05 -6.44 -14.71
N GLY A 97 -9.55 -5.31 -14.20
CA GLY A 97 -10.13 -4.52 -13.12
C GLY A 97 -9.91 -5.06 -11.71
N GLU A 98 -9.07 -6.08 -11.53
CA GLU A 98 -8.78 -6.64 -10.21
C GLU A 98 -7.47 -6.09 -9.61
N ALA A 99 -7.26 -6.36 -8.32
CA ALA A 99 -5.99 -6.15 -7.63
C ALA A 99 -5.36 -7.51 -7.28
N LEU A 100 -4.08 -7.65 -7.62
CA LEU A 100 -3.26 -8.84 -7.36
C LEU A 100 -2.47 -8.54 -6.09
N VAL A 101 -2.80 -9.21 -4.99
CA VAL A 101 -2.12 -9.01 -3.69
C VAL A 101 -1.03 -10.06 -3.55
N LEU A 102 0.21 -9.62 -3.33
CA LEU A 102 1.35 -10.53 -3.20
C LEU A 102 1.42 -11.08 -1.76
N ASP A 103 1.64 -12.39 -1.63
CA ASP A 103 1.98 -12.97 -0.33
C ASP A 103 3.40 -12.52 0.08
N MET A 104 3.51 -11.95 1.28
CA MET A 104 4.75 -11.44 1.85
C MET A 104 5.16 -12.14 3.14
N GLY A 105 4.56 -13.29 3.43
CA GLY A 105 4.75 -14.04 4.66
C GLY A 105 4.21 -13.30 5.88
N GLN A 106 4.94 -13.39 6.98
CA GLN A 106 4.54 -12.80 8.26
C GLN A 106 5.09 -11.38 8.42
N PRO A 107 4.31 -10.45 9.00
CA PRO A 107 4.79 -9.11 9.25
C PRO A 107 5.93 -9.12 10.28
N VAL A 108 6.92 -8.26 10.07
CA VAL A 108 8.12 -8.17 10.91
C VAL A 108 8.00 -6.97 11.84
N ARG A 109 8.33 -7.15 13.12
CA ARG A 109 8.45 -6.04 14.08
C ARG A 109 9.65 -5.17 13.73
N ILE A 110 9.43 -3.87 13.61
CA ILE A 110 10.50 -2.92 13.29
C ILE A 110 11.52 -2.84 14.43
N GLU A 111 11.07 -2.98 15.67
CA GLU A 111 11.94 -3.12 16.85
C GLU A 111 13.00 -4.22 16.66
N ASP A 112 12.57 -5.43 16.27
CA ASP A 112 13.46 -6.58 16.12
C ASP A 112 14.42 -6.38 14.93
N LEU A 113 13.95 -5.76 13.85
CA LEU A 113 14.78 -5.40 12.70
C LEU A 113 15.87 -4.39 13.10
N VAL A 114 15.50 -3.33 13.80
CA VAL A 114 16.45 -2.27 14.23
C VAL A 114 17.50 -2.83 15.19
N ARG A 115 17.11 -3.66 16.16
CA ARG A 115 18.05 -4.28 17.09
C ARG A 115 19.09 -5.15 16.37
N ARG A 116 18.65 -5.95 15.40
CA ARG A 116 19.59 -6.75 14.57
C ARG A 116 20.59 -5.88 13.83
N LEU A 117 20.14 -4.77 13.25
CA LEU A 117 21.04 -3.84 12.53
C LEU A 117 22.04 -3.17 13.46
N ILE A 118 21.63 -2.83 14.68
CA ILE A 118 22.53 -2.28 15.71
C ILE A 118 23.57 -3.33 16.10
N ASP A 119 23.16 -4.57 16.37
CA ASP A 119 24.06 -5.66 16.73
C ASP A 119 25.06 -5.98 15.62
N GLU A 120 24.60 -6.03 14.35
CA GLU A 120 25.44 -6.21 13.16
C GLU A 120 26.49 -5.11 12.98
N ALA A 121 26.18 -3.88 13.42
CA ALA A 121 27.08 -2.73 13.36
C ALA A 121 28.05 -2.65 14.55
N GLY A 122 28.02 -3.60 15.49
CA GLY A 122 28.88 -3.61 16.67
C GLY A 122 28.27 -3.00 17.93
N GLY A 123 26.96 -2.69 17.92
CA GLY A 123 26.21 -2.23 19.08
C GLY A 123 26.43 -0.75 19.45
N GLY A 124 25.97 -0.37 20.64
CA GLY A 124 26.28 0.93 21.25
C GLY A 124 25.39 2.11 20.82
N VAL A 125 24.26 1.84 20.17
CA VAL A 125 23.29 2.86 19.76
C VAL A 125 21.94 2.59 20.43
N ASP A 126 21.32 3.64 20.96
CA ASP A 126 19.99 3.56 21.59
C ASP A 126 18.87 3.59 20.55
N VAL A 127 17.72 3.00 20.91
CA VAL A 127 16.46 3.14 20.17
C VAL A 127 15.59 4.18 20.87
N VAL A 128 15.12 5.17 20.13
CA VAL A 128 14.22 6.23 20.63
C VAL A 128 12.87 6.12 19.92
N TYR A 129 11.80 6.10 20.70
CA TYR A 129 10.44 6.06 20.18
C TYR A 129 9.90 7.48 19.94
N THR A 130 9.43 7.76 18.72
CA THR A 130 8.95 9.09 18.33
C THR A 130 7.43 9.22 18.39
N GLY A 131 6.71 8.12 18.58
CA GLY A 131 5.27 8.04 18.37
C GLY A 131 4.93 7.83 16.89
N LEU A 132 3.73 7.31 16.65
CA LEU A 132 3.17 7.16 15.31
C LEU A 132 2.88 8.52 14.69
N CYS A 133 3.18 8.66 13.40
CA CYS A 133 2.77 9.82 12.63
C CYS A 133 1.25 9.81 12.38
N SER A 134 0.67 10.98 12.09
CA SER A 134 -0.75 11.08 11.72
C SER A 134 -1.06 10.17 10.52
N GLY A 135 -2.03 9.27 10.68
CA GLY A 135 -2.44 8.31 9.67
C GLY A 135 -1.52 7.09 9.51
N GLU A 136 -0.44 6.98 10.28
CA GLU A 136 0.41 5.78 10.30
C GLU A 136 -0.28 4.64 11.06
N LYS A 137 -0.31 3.45 10.45
CA LYS A 137 -0.84 2.24 11.09
C LYS A 137 0.21 1.58 11.99
N LEU A 138 -0.23 1.01 13.11
CA LEU A 138 0.60 0.13 13.92
C LEU A 138 0.93 -1.16 13.16
N HIS A 139 -0.09 -1.75 12.52
CA HIS A 139 0.04 -2.95 11.70
C HIS A 139 -0.57 -2.67 10.32
N GLU A 140 0.20 -2.95 9.27
CA GLU A 140 -0.32 -2.89 7.90
C GLU A 140 -1.20 -4.11 7.60
N GLU A 141 -2.10 -3.94 6.64
CA GLU A 141 -3.02 -4.97 6.17
C GLU A 141 -2.76 -5.18 4.67
N LEU A 142 -2.78 -6.42 4.20
CA LEU A 142 -2.68 -6.71 2.76
C LEU A 142 -4.05 -6.65 2.07
N PHE A 143 -5.12 -6.93 2.82
CA PHE A 143 -6.51 -6.98 2.38
C PHE A 143 -7.33 -5.98 3.18
N GLY A 144 -8.17 -5.22 2.49
CA GLY A 144 -9.15 -4.35 3.13
C GLY A 144 -10.40 -5.10 3.58
N ASP A 145 -11.32 -4.38 4.20
CA ASP A 145 -12.58 -4.95 4.67
C ASP A 145 -13.38 -5.58 3.52
N GLY A 146 -13.78 -6.84 3.69
CA GLY A 146 -14.51 -7.62 2.68
C GLY A 146 -13.67 -8.19 1.54
N GLU A 147 -12.37 -7.86 1.45
CA GLU A 147 -11.46 -8.49 0.49
C GLU A 147 -11.04 -9.88 1.00
N LEU A 148 -11.04 -10.89 0.12
CA LEU A 148 -10.72 -12.28 0.46
C LEU A 148 -9.36 -12.68 -0.11
N ASP A 149 -8.63 -13.51 0.64
CA ASP A 149 -7.40 -14.14 0.16
C ASP A 149 -7.71 -15.36 -0.71
N GLU A 150 -8.04 -15.12 -1.98
CA GLU A 150 -8.31 -16.17 -2.97
C GLU A 150 -7.17 -16.31 -3.98
N ARG A 151 -6.60 -17.51 -4.08
CA ARG A 151 -5.40 -17.79 -4.90
C ARG A 151 -5.66 -18.88 -5.96
N PRO A 152 -6.56 -18.65 -6.93
CA PRO A 152 -6.97 -19.68 -7.88
C PRO A 152 -5.87 -20.09 -8.88
N LEU A 153 -4.90 -19.21 -9.15
CA LEU A 153 -3.92 -19.40 -10.23
C LEU A 153 -2.46 -19.51 -9.76
N HIS A 154 -2.12 -18.90 -8.63
CA HIS A 154 -0.76 -18.92 -8.11
C HIS A 154 -0.74 -18.86 -6.57
N PRO A 155 0.04 -19.71 -5.89
CA PRO A 155 -0.01 -19.83 -4.43
C PRO A 155 0.48 -18.59 -3.67
N LEU A 156 1.15 -17.64 -4.33
CA LEU A 156 1.66 -16.40 -3.71
C LEU A 156 0.99 -15.13 -4.28
N VAL A 157 -0.09 -15.28 -5.04
CA VAL A 157 -0.79 -14.16 -5.64
C VAL A 157 -2.29 -14.32 -5.45
N SER A 158 -2.87 -13.43 -4.66
CA SER A 158 -4.29 -13.40 -4.39
C SER A 158 -5.00 -12.47 -5.36
N HIS A 159 -6.22 -12.82 -5.73
CA HIS A 159 -7.05 -12.05 -6.65
C HIS A 159 -8.16 -11.36 -5.88
N VAL A 160 -8.22 -10.04 -5.97
CA VAL A 160 -9.18 -9.21 -5.23
C VAL A 160 -9.98 -8.37 -6.21
N ASN A 161 -11.32 -8.45 -6.12
CA ASN A 161 -12.20 -7.58 -6.89
C ASN A 161 -12.11 -6.13 -6.39
N VAL A 162 -11.89 -5.18 -7.31
CA VAL A 162 -11.81 -3.75 -6.97
C VAL A 162 -13.07 -3.06 -7.51
N PRO A 163 -13.88 -2.43 -6.64
CA PRO A 163 -14.99 -1.60 -7.09
C PRO A 163 -14.49 -0.42 -7.92
N TRP A 164 -14.95 -0.29 -9.16
CA TRP A 164 -14.55 0.80 -10.02
C TRP A 164 -15.00 2.17 -9.46
N LEU A 165 -14.37 3.24 -9.97
CA LEU A 165 -14.68 4.63 -9.60
C LEU A 165 -14.68 5.49 -10.87
N ASP A 166 -15.79 6.18 -11.11
CA ASP A 166 -15.92 7.06 -12.28
C ASP A 166 -15.00 8.29 -12.14
N PRO A 167 -14.12 8.57 -13.13
CA PRO A 167 -13.30 9.77 -13.14
C PRO A 167 -14.11 11.07 -13.07
N VAL A 168 -15.33 11.11 -13.63
CA VAL A 168 -16.22 12.29 -13.55
C VAL A 168 -16.57 12.55 -12.09
N PHE A 169 -16.99 11.52 -11.35
CA PHE A 169 -17.30 11.64 -9.92
C PHE A 169 -16.09 12.12 -9.10
N VAL A 170 -14.89 11.66 -9.43
CA VAL A 170 -13.64 12.16 -8.81
C VAL A 170 -13.47 13.65 -9.09
N THR A 171 -13.55 14.07 -10.36
CA THR A 171 -13.38 15.48 -10.73
C THR A 171 -14.46 16.39 -10.14
N GLU A 172 -15.70 15.93 -10.04
CA GLU A 172 -16.78 16.68 -9.39
C GLU A 172 -16.57 16.80 -7.88
N THR A 173 -16.18 15.70 -7.23
CA THR A 173 -15.94 15.69 -5.77
C THR A 173 -14.75 16.58 -5.41
N LEU A 174 -13.66 16.51 -6.18
CA LEU A 174 -12.51 17.38 -6.00
C LEU A 174 -12.79 18.82 -6.47
N GLY A 175 -13.60 19.02 -7.51
CA GLY A 175 -13.95 20.35 -8.04
C GLY A 175 -14.86 21.16 -7.11
N ARG A 176 -15.55 20.50 -6.17
CA ARG A 176 -16.29 21.16 -5.07
C ARG A 176 -15.36 21.68 -3.97
N LEU A 177 -14.05 21.41 -4.04
CA LEU A 177 -13.06 22.00 -3.13
C LEU A 177 -12.83 23.46 -3.48
N GLY A 178 -13.26 24.34 -2.59
CA GLY A 178 -12.82 25.74 -2.56
C GLY A 178 -11.65 26.00 -1.61
N ASP A 179 -11.22 24.99 -0.82
CA ASP A 179 -10.22 25.15 0.24
C ASP A 179 -9.40 23.86 0.49
N GLU A 180 -8.11 24.02 0.82
CA GLU A 180 -7.16 22.90 1.07
C GLU A 180 -7.53 22.08 2.32
N ASP A 181 -8.23 22.70 3.28
CA ASP A 181 -8.57 22.11 4.58
C ASP A 181 -9.48 20.86 4.48
N HIS A 182 -10.22 20.69 3.39
CA HIS A 182 -11.16 19.57 3.20
C HIS A 182 -10.62 18.46 2.28
N PHE A 183 -9.41 18.61 1.74
CA PHE A 183 -8.86 17.67 0.75
C PHE A 183 -8.79 16.22 1.29
N GLY A 184 -8.34 16.05 2.54
CA GLY A 184 -8.25 14.72 3.16
C GLY A 184 -9.60 14.04 3.39
N GLU A 185 -10.66 14.81 3.63
CA GLU A 185 -12.02 14.29 3.79
C GLU A 185 -12.61 13.84 2.45
N CYS A 186 -12.39 14.62 1.39
CA CYS A 186 -12.78 14.25 0.04
C CYS A 186 -12.09 12.96 -0.43
N LEU A 187 -10.80 12.81 -0.17
CA LEU A 187 -10.07 11.59 -0.50
C LEU A 187 -10.64 10.37 0.25
N ARG A 188 -10.93 10.50 1.54
CA ARG A 188 -11.60 9.47 2.34
C ARG A 188 -12.98 9.10 1.79
N ALA A 189 -13.76 10.08 1.36
CA ALA A 189 -15.06 9.82 0.75
C ALA A 189 -14.91 9.04 -0.57
N LEU A 190 -13.99 9.47 -1.44
CA LEU A 190 -13.74 8.84 -2.73
C LEU A 190 -13.22 7.41 -2.61
N SER A 191 -12.35 7.12 -1.65
CA SER A 191 -11.84 5.77 -1.44
C SER A 191 -12.88 4.82 -0.85
N ALA A 192 -13.71 5.30 0.08
CA ALA A 192 -14.71 4.53 0.81
C ALA A 192 -16.04 4.36 0.06
N THR A 193 -16.27 5.10 -1.03
CA THR A 193 -17.53 5.01 -1.79
C THR A 193 -17.75 3.60 -2.32
N GLU A 194 -18.70 2.84 -1.81
CA GLU A 194 -19.08 1.56 -2.42
C GLU A 194 -19.83 1.82 -3.72
N GLY A 195 -19.22 1.46 -4.86
CA GLY A 195 -19.89 1.25 -6.14
C GLY A 195 -21.06 2.16 -6.52
N PHE A 196 -20.97 3.49 -6.33
CA PHE A 196 -21.96 4.40 -6.91
C PHE A 196 -21.55 4.75 -8.34
N GLY A 197 -22.18 4.03 -9.25
CA GLY A 197 -22.16 4.21 -10.68
C GLY A 197 -23.56 3.96 -11.25
N ALA A 198 -24.58 4.54 -10.63
CA ALA A 198 -25.93 4.53 -11.18
C ALA A 198 -26.03 5.53 -12.34
N TYR A 199 -25.45 5.17 -13.48
CA TYR A 199 -25.89 5.60 -14.81
C TYR A 199 -25.70 4.43 -15.79
N ALA A 200 -26.32 3.29 -15.46
CA ALA A 200 -26.88 2.43 -16.47
C ALA A 200 -28.35 2.86 -16.63
N GLU A 201 -28.76 3.14 -17.87
CA GLU A 201 -30.07 3.63 -18.34
C GLU A 201 -30.22 5.17 -18.49
N SER A 202 -29.85 5.65 -19.68
CA SER A 202 -30.80 6.26 -20.64
C SER A 202 -30.22 6.25 -22.06
#